data_AF-A0A8J3UQL6-F1
#
_entry.id   AF-A0A8J3UQL6-F1
#
_cell.length_a   1.000
_cell.length_b   1.000
_cell.length_c   1.000
_cell.angle_alpha   90.00
_cell.angle_beta   90.00
_cell.angle_gamma   90.00
#
_symmetry.space_group_name_H-M   'P 1'
#
loop_
_entity.id
_entity.type
_entity.pdbx_description
1 polymer ?
#
loop_
_entity_poly.entity_id
_entity_poly.type
_entity_poly.pdbx_seq_one_letter_code
_entity_poly.pdbx_strand_id
1 'polypeptide(L)' 'MNATSGEDGFLYELEIEVEEEVTLVESSRAEEVMNLPVTDWQFDPTDVEREEVGLRGLLGAVEALEGDHRPDDPRV' A
#
# COMPACT_ATOMS: atom_id res chain seq x y z
N MET A 1 20.33 -1.09 21.92
CA MET A 1 19.85 -1.00 20.53
C MET A 1 18.35 -0.77 20.65
N ASN A 2 17.87 0.41 20.25
CA ASN A 2 16.47 0.80 20.35
C ASN A 2 15.81 0.48 19.00
N ALA A 3 15.45 -0.79 18.79
CA ALA A 3 14.98 -1.30 17.49
C ALA A 3 13.64 -0.65 17.06
N THR A 4 12.78 -0.34 18.03
CA THR A 4 11.41 0.14 17.78
C THR A 4 11.35 1.44 16.98
N SER A 5 12.17 2.45 17.31
CA SER A 5 12.10 3.74 16.60
C SER A 5 12.54 3.70 15.13
N GLY A 6 13.28 2.68 14.70
CA GLY A 6 13.68 2.52 13.30
C GLY A 6 12.67 1.74 12.48
N GLU A 7 12.03 0.75 13.10
CA GLU A 7 10.98 -0.08 12.50
C GLU A 7 9.69 0.73 12.32
N ASP A 8 9.31 1.55 13.31
CA ASP A 8 8.15 2.45 13.22
C ASP A 8 8.26 3.47 12.08
N GLY A 9 9.47 4.01 11.85
CA GLY A 9 9.70 4.96 10.76
C GLY A 9 9.63 4.31 9.38
N PHE A 10 10.06 3.05 9.28
CA PHE A 10 9.95 2.27 8.04
C PHE A 10 8.50 1.90 7.73
N LEU A 11 7.72 1.49 8.73
CA LEU A 11 6.31 1.16 8.53
C LEU A 11 5.51 2.39 8.07
N TYR A 12 5.78 3.56 8.65
CA TYR A 12 5.11 4.80 8.26
C TYR A 12 5.46 5.25 6.84
N GLU A 13 6.72 5.11 6.43
CA GLU A 13 7.13 5.37 5.04
C GLU A 13 6.45 4.39 4.07
N LEU A 14 6.39 3.11 4.44
CA LEU A 14 5.73 2.07 3.66
C LEU A 14 4.21 2.30 3.55
N GLU A 15 3.55 2.76 4.62
CA GLU A 15 2.12 3.11 4.60
C GLU A 15 1.86 4.18 3.53
N ILE A 16 2.65 5.27 3.53
CA ILE A 16 2.54 6.35 2.55
C ILE A 16 2.73 5.84 1.13
N GLU A 17 3.76 5.03 0.87
CA GLU A 17 4.02 4.48 -0.46
C GLU A 17 2.86 3.60 -0.95
N VAL A 18 2.31 2.75 -0.08
CA VAL A 18 1.19 1.87 -0.43
C VAL A 18 -0.09 2.69 -0.68
N GLU A 19 -0.36 3.75 0.09
CA GLU A 19 -1.48 4.66 -0.16
C GLU A 19 -1.39 5.35 -1.53
N GLU A 20 -0.18 5.78 -1.93
CA GLU A 20 0.07 6.36 -3.25
C GLU A 20 -0.19 5.33 -4.36
N GLU A 21 0.28 4.09 -4.20
CA GLU A 21 0.03 3.02 -5.17
C GLU A 21 -1.46 2.63 -5.27
N VAL A 22 -2.19 2.58 -4.14
CA VAL A 22 -3.65 2.38 -4.14
C VAL A 22 -4.34 3.48 -4.94
N THR A 23 -3.94 4.73 -4.73
CA THR A 23 -4.51 5.87 -5.47
C THR A 23 -4.24 5.74 -6.98
N LEU A 24 -3.03 5.29 -7.36
CA LEU A 24 -2.66 5.09 -8.75
C LEU A 24 -3.47 3.96 -9.41
N VAL A 25 -3.59 2.80 -8.76
CA VAL A 25 -4.30 1.64 -9.33
C VAL A 25 -5.79 1.93 -9.50
N GLU A 26 -6.43 2.60 -8.53
CA GLU A 26 -7.82 3.06 -8.60
C GLU A 26 -8.05 4.04 -9.75
N SER A 27 -7.02 4.84 -10.09
CA SER A 27 -7.08 5.82 -11.18
C SER A 27 -6.68 5.26 -12.55
N SER A 28 -6.25 4.00 -12.64
CA SER A 28 -5.57 3.46 -13.82
C SER A 28 -6.44 3.26 -15.06
N ARG A 29 -7.78 3.27 -14.94
CA ARG A 29 -8.75 3.11 -16.05
C ARG A 29 -8.38 1.95 -16.99
N ALA A 30 -8.41 0.74 -16.45
CA ALA A 30 -8.00 -0.48 -17.13
C ALA A 30 -8.56 -0.63 -18.56
N GLU A 31 -9.83 -0.26 -18.78
CA GLU A 31 -10.47 -0.32 -20.10
C GLU A 31 -9.81 0.60 -21.14
N GLU A 32 -9.31 1.75 -20.73
CA GLU A 32 -8.61 2.69 -21.59
C GLU A 32 -7.18 2.20 -21.86
N VAL A 33 -6.49 1.67 -20.84
CA VAL A 33 -5.10 1.20 -20.90
C VAL A 33 -4.96 -0.11 -21.69
N MET A 34 -5.98 -0.99 -21.70
CA MET A 34 -5.99 -2.24 -22.49
C MET A 34 -5.69 -2.04 -23.99
N ASN A 35 -5.96 -0.84 -24.53
CA ASN A 35 -5.73 -0.54 -25.95
C ASN A 35 -4.32 -0.01 -26.24
N LEU A 36 -3.51 0.25 -25.21
CA LEU A 36 -2.14 0.71 -25.34
C LEU A 36 -1.17 -0.48 -25.52
N PRO A 37 0.04 -0.24 -26.06
CA PRO A 37 1.11 -1.22 -26.03
C PRO A 37 1.43 -1.66 -24.60
N VAL A 38 1.78 -2.93 -24.41
CA VAL A 38 2.14 -3.51 -23.10
C VAL A 38 3.28 -2.74 -22.41
N THR A 39 4.19 -2.14 -23.17
CA THR A 39 5.30 -1.33 -22.64
C THR A 39 4.85 -0.04 -21.98
N ASP A 40 3.63 0.42 -22.28
CA ASP A 40 3.06 1.67 -21.79
C ASP A 40 2.06 1.41 -20.65
N TRP A 41 1.86 0.15 -20.26
CA TRP A 41 1.02 -0.22 -19.14
C TRP A 41 1.74 0.07 -17.83
N GLN A 42 1.12 0.91 -16.99
CA GLN A 42 1.57 1.10 -15.61
C GLN A 42 1.20 -0.11 -14.75
N PHE A 43 -0.01 -0.64 -14.96
CA PHE A 43 -0.51 -1.89 -14.37
C PHE A 43 -1.02 -2.78 -15.49
N ASP A 44 -0.93 -4.10 -15.31
CA ASP A 44 -1.60 -5.04 -16.21
C ASP A 44 -3.12 -4.86 -16.05
N PRO A 45 -3.84 -4.41 -17.08
CA PRO A 45 -5.27 -4.16 -16.98
C PRO A 45 -6.09 -5.44 -16.74
N THR A 46 -5.51 -6.62 -16.96
CA THR A 46 -6.15 -7.91 -16.65
C THR A 46 -5.93 -8.36 -15.20
N ASP A 47 -4.98 -7.77 -14.49
CA ASP A 47 -4.64 -8.08 -13.09
C ASP A 47 -4.85 -6.88 -12.14
N VAL A 48 -5.27 -5.72 -12.66
CA VAL A 48 -5.46 -4.48 -11.90
C VAL A 48 -6.33 -4.65 -10.63
N GLU A 49 -7.39 -5.44 -10.70
CA GLU A 49 -8.27 -5.72 -9.56
C GLU A 49 -7.55 -6.52 -8.48
N ARG A 50 -6.71 -7.48 -8.89
CA ARG A 50 -5.89 -8.26 -7.97
C ARG A 50 -4.86 -7.38 -7.29
N GLU A 51 -4.23 -6.49 -8.04
CA GLU A 51 -3.21 -5.57 -7.53
C GLU A 51 -3.83 -4.61 -6.52
N GLU A 52 -5.01 -4.06 -6.81
CA GLU A 52 -5.78 -3.22 -5.88
C GLU A 52 -6.15 -3.98 -4.58
N VAL A 53 -6.61 -5.22 -4.69
CA VAL A 53 -6.89 -6.07 -3.51
C VAL A 53 -5.62 -6.37 -2.72
N GLY A 54 -4.50 -6.64 -3.40
CA GLY A 54 -3.21 -6.90 -2.79
C GLY A 54 -2.70 -5.70 -2.02
N LEU A 55 -2.75 -4.50 -2.62
CA LEU A 55 -2.33 -3.25 -2.00
C LEU A 55 -3.17 -2.88 -0.78
N ARG A 56 -4.50 -3.03 -0.86
CA ARG A 56 -5.36 -2.81 0.33
C ARG A 56 -5.11 -3.82 1.44
N GLY A 57 -4.81 -5.06 1.09
CA GLY A 57 -4.41 -6.08 2.05
C GLY A 57 -3.08 -5.74 2.72
N LEU A 58 -2.11 -5.23 1.96
CA LEU A 58 -0.82 -4.79 2.47
C LEU A 58 -0.97 -3.57 3.38
N LEU A 59 -1.76 -2.56 2.98
CA LEU A 59 -2.06 -1.38 3.79
C LEU A 59 -2.60 -1.79 5.17
N GLY A 60 -3.63 -2.64 5.20
CA GLY A 60 -4.19 -3.13 6.46
C GLY A 60 -3.19 -3.95 7.30
N ALA A 61 -2.24 -4.64 6.67
CA ALA A 61 -1.18 -5.34 7.38
C ALA A 61 -0.15 -4.38 7.99
N VAL A 62 0.20 -3.30 7.29
CA VAL A 62 1.10 -2.25 7.78
C VAL A 62 0.45 -1.52 8.96
N GLU A 63 -0.79 -1.04 8.81
CA GLU A 63 -1.57 -0.40 9.88
C GLU A 63 -1.67 -1.29 11.13
N ALA A 64 -1.89 -2.60 10.95
CA ALA A 64 -1.95 -3.55 12.05
C ALA A 64 -0.62 -3.71 12.78
N LEU A 65 0.50 -3.70 12.05
CA LEU A 65 1.84 -3.77 12.63
C LEU A 65 2.14 -2.47 13.40
N GLU A 66 1.90 -1.30 12.82
CA GLU A 66 2.12 -0.02 13.52
C GLU A 66 1.32 0.10 14.82
N GLY A 67 0.08 -0.40 14.83
CA GLY A 67 -0.76 -0.45 16.01
C GLY A 67 -0.20 -1.31 17.15
N ASP A 68 0.50 -2.40 16.82
CA ASP A 68 1.15 -3.29 17.81
C ASP A 68 2.48 -2.71 18.32
N HIS A 69 3.18 -1.91 17.50
CA HIS A 69 4.44 -1.26 17.90
C HIS A 69 4.23 -0.03 18.80
N ARG A 70 3.04 0.60 18.76
CA ARG A 70 2.64 1.58 19.77
C ARG A 70 2.28 0.84 21.06
N PRO A 71 3.11 0.89 22.12
CA PRO A 71 2.73 0.29 23.38
C PRO A 71 1.46 1.01 23.87
N ASP A 72 0.42 0.23 24.19
CA ASP A 72 -0.85 0.69 24.75
C ASP A 72 -0.64 1.92 25.64
N ASP A 73 -1.07 3.10 25.17
CA ASP A 73 -1.29 4.24 26.04
C ASP A 73 -2.50 3.87 26.93
N PRO A 74 -2.31 3.62 28.25
CA PRO A 74 -3.42 3.33 29.11
C PRO A 74 -4.20 4.63 29.23
N ARG A 75 -5.31 4.71 28.50
CA ARG A 75 -6.32 5.76 28.63
C ARG A 75 -6.69 5.91 30.11
N VAL A 76 -6.13 6.95 30.74
CA VAL A 76 -6.51 7.46 32.07
C VAL A 76 -7.62 8.49 31.96
#